data_AF-A0A933JTY7-F1
#
_entry.id   AF-A0A933JTY7-F1
#
_cell.length_a   1.000
_cell.length_b   1.000
_cell.length_c   1.000
_cell.angle_alpha   90.00
_cell.angle_beta   90.00
_cell.angle_gamma   90.00
#
_symmetry.space_group_name_H-M   'P 1'
#
loop_
_entity.id
_entity.type
_entity.pdbx_description
1 polymer ?
#
loop_
_entity_poly.entity_id
_entity_poly.type
_entity_poly.pdbx_seq_one_letter_code
_entity_poly.pdbx_strand_id
1 'polypeptide(L)'
;MKRYSMAGARQHLAEVLDEAERGVVVIERRGVQFAVEVMKAPRRKKARSARIEIVDSEIESGNWSWSWDEYGVALRTQALDK
;
A
#
# COMPACT_ATOMS: atom_id res chain seq x y z
N MET A 1 15.63 16.72 21.94
CA MET A 1 15.26 17.41 20.69
C MET A 1 16.41 18.36 20.35
N LYS A 2 17.20 18.06 19.31
CA LYS A 2 18.37 18.86 18.93
C LYS A 2 17.96 20.01 18.01
N ARG A 3 18.69 21.13 18.12
CA ARG A 3 18.47 22.35 17.34
C ARG A 3 19.71 22.70 16.56
N TYR A 4 19.52 23.02 15.29
CA TYR A 4 20.57 23.48 14.38
C TYR A 4 20.22 24.86 13.84
N SER A 5 21.23 25.71 13.64
CA SER A 5 21.06 26.85 12.76
C SER A 5 20.99 26.37 11.31
N MET A 6 20.38 27.17 10.42
CA MET A 6 20.38 26.86 8.99
C MET A 6 21.80 26.64 8.41
N ALA A 7 22.80 27.38 8.90
CA ALA A 7 24.18 27.22 8.47
C ALA A 7 24.78 25.90 8.93
N GLY A 8 24.56 25.53 10.20
CA GLY A 8 25.01 24.26 10.76
C GLY A 8 24.34 23.06 10.08
N ALA A 9 23.03 23.14 9.83
CA ALA A 9 22.31 22.10 9.11
C ALA A 9 22.79 21.92 7.67
N ARG A 10 23.22 23.00 7.00
CA ARG A 10 23.79 22.92 5.64
C ARG A 10 25.17 22.27 5.62
N GLN A 11 26.00 22.55 6.62
CA GLN A 11 27.35 21.99 6.73
C GLN A 11 27.32 20.51 7.14
N HIS A 12 26.37 20.12 7.99
CA HIS A 12 26.29 18.78 8.60
C HIS A 12 24.97 18.08 8.26
N LEU A 13 24.53 18.18 6.99
CA LEU A 13 23.20 17.68 6.61
C LEU A 13 23.05 16.18 6.86
N ALA A 14 24.09 15.38 6.61
CA ALA A 14 24.05 13.94 6.85
C ALA A 14 23.78 13.60 8.33
N GLU A 15 24.53 14.22 9.24
CA GLU A 15 24.34 14.03 10.69
C GLU A 15 22.94 14.49 11.15
N VAL A 16 22.44 15.60 10.60
CA VAL A 16 21.08 16.09 10.89
C VAL A 16 20.02 15.07 10.48
N LEU A 17 20.19 14.39 9.34
CA LEU A 17 19.28 13.35 8.89
C LEU A 17 19.37 12.09 9.76
N ASP A 18 20.58 11.64 10.12
CA ASP A 18 20.78 10.49 11.00
C ASP A 18 20.14 10.72 12.39
N GLU A 19 20.21 11.95 12.88
CA GLU A 19 19.54 12.35 14.12
C GLU A 19 18.02 12.43 13.96
N ALA A 20 17.54 12.91 12.81
CA ALA A 20 16.12 12.93 12.48
C ALA A 20 15.52 11.50 12.44
N GLU A 21 16.30 10.49 12.06
CA GLU A 21 15.88 9.08 12.14
C GLU A 21 15.63 8.59 13.57
N ARG A 22 16.32 9.18 14.55
CA ARG A 22 16.19 8.83 15.98
C ARG A 22 15.12 9.66 16.69
N GLY A 23 14.69 10.78 16.13
CA GLY A 23 13.65 11.65 16.67
C GLY A 23 13.62 13.02 16.02
N VAL A 24 12.68 13.88 16.40
CA VAL A 24 12.51 15.19 15.73
C VAL A 24 13.70 16.12 15.97
N VAL A 25 14.22 16.69 14.88
CA VAL A 25 15.26 17.72 14.86
C VAL A 25 14.66 19.05 14.41
N VAL A 26 15.11 20.17 14.98
CA VAL A 26 14.62 21.51 14.62
C VAL A 26 15.72 22.34 13.98
N ILE A 27 15.41 22.99 12.87
CA ILE A 27 16.30 23.95 12.19
C ILE A 27 15.73 25.36 12.38
N GLU A 28 16.56 26.28 12.88
CA GLU A 28 16.21 27.69 13.07
C GLU A 28 16.79 28.58 11.97
N ARG A 29 15.94 29.45 11.41
CA ARG A 29 16.32 30.45 10.42
C ARG A 29 15.51 31.73 10.63
N ARG A 30 16.19 32.83 11.01
CA ARG A 30 15.57 34.17 11.14
C ARG A 30 14.30 34.18 12.01
N GLY A 31 14.32 33.46 13.13
CA GLY A 31 13.18 33.35 14.05
C GLY A 31 12.09 32.35 13.62
N VAL A 32 12.24 31.69 12.46
CA VAL A 32 11.36 30.59 12.03
C VAL A 32 12.00 29.25 12.39
N GLN A 33 11.19 28.34 12.93
CA GLN A 33 11.58 26.98 13.24
C GLN A 33 11.00 26.01 12.21
N PHE A 34 11.84 25.11 11.71
CA PHE A 34 11.48 24.03 10.81
C PHE A 34 11.72 22.70 11.53
N ALA A 35 10.73 21.81 11.55
CA ALA A 35 10.91 20.46 12.06
C ALA A 35 11.35 19.53 10.93
N VAL A 36 12.35 18.69 11.21
CA VAL A 36 12.80 17.60 10.35
C VAL A 36 12.41 16.30 11.03
N GLU A 37 11.57 15.53 10.33
CA GLU A 37 11.04 14.26 10.80
C GLU A 37 11.11 13.22 9.68
N VAL A 38 11.21 11.94 10.06
CA VAL A 38 11.17 10.85 9.08
C VAL A 38 9.74 10.58 8.64
N MET A 39 9.48 10.80 7.37
CA MET A 39 8.29 10.28 6.71
C MET A 39 8.55 8.84 6.24
N LYS A 40 7.97 7.87 6.96
CA LYS A 40 8.03 6.46 6.52
C LYS A 40 7.05 6.24 5.38
N ALA A 41 7.55 5.77 4.24
CA ALA A 41 6.67 5.34 3.15
C ALA A 41 5.69 4.27 3.67
N PRO A 42 4.39 4.36 3.34
CA PRO A 42 3.44 3.33 3.72
C PRO A 42 3.92 2.00 3.14
N ARG A 43 4.08 0.99 3.99
CA ARG A 43 4.45 -0.36 3.53
C ARG A 43 3.42 -0.79 2.49
N ARG A 44 3.87 -1.09 1.27
CA ARG A 44 3.03 -1.75 0.25
C ARG A 44 2.46 -3.01 0.88
N LYS A 45 1.14 -3.02 1.12
CA LYS A 45 0.45 -4.22 1.59
C LYS A 45 0.67 -5.29 0.51
N LYS A 46 1.25 -6.44 0.88
CA LYS A 46 1.31 -7.57 -0.05
C LYS A 46 -0.12 -7.90 -0.48
N ALA A 47 -0.36 -7.96 -1.78
CA ALA A 47 -1.63 -8.45 -2.30
C ALA A 47 -1.87 -9.83 -1.71
N ARG A 48 -3.02 -10.01 -1.08
CA ARG A 48 -3.40 -11.31 -0.50
C ARG A 48 -3.54 -12.30 -1.65
N SER A 49 -2.85 -13.43 -1.57
CA SER A 49 -3.02 -14.50 -2.55
C SER A 49 -4.50 -14.91 -2.58
N ALA A 50 -5.07 -14.97 -3.78
CA ALA A 50 -6.41 -15.51 -3.98
C ALA A 50 -6.43 -16.95 -3.43
N ARG A 51 -7.43 -17.27 -2.61
CA ARG A 51 -7.62 -18.63 -2.06
C ARG A 51 -8.54 -19.49 -2.92
N ILE A 52 -9.15 -18.89 -3.93
CA ILE A 52 -10.02 -19.55 -4.89
C ILE A 52 -9.36 -19.29 -6.24
N GLU A 53 -8.95 -20.38 -6.88
CA GLU A 53 -8.55 -20.39 -8.28
C GLU A 53 -9.84 -20.56 -9.09
N ILE A 54 -10.10 -19.63 -10.03
CA ILE A 54 -11.22 -19.80 -10.97
C ILE A 54 -10.70 -20.78 -12.03
N VAL A 55 -11.07 -22.05 -11.90
CA VAL A 55 -10.58 -23.13 -12.78
C VAL A 55 -11.38 -23.22 -14.09
N ASP A 56 -12.58 -22.64 -14.14
CA ASP A 56 -13.50 -22.78 -15.26
C ASP A 56 -13.73 -21.44 -15.97
N SER A 57 -13.32 -21.38 -17.24
CA SER A 57 -13.46 -20.20 -18.10
C SER A 57 -14.93 -19.84 -18.37
N GLU A 58 -15.86 -20.80 -18.32
CA GLU A 58 -17.28 -20.52 -18.50
C GLU A 58 -17.85 -19.77 -17.29
N ILE A 59 -17.34 -20.06 -16.09
CA ILE A 59 -17.69 -19.31 -14.87
C ILE A 59 -17.14 -17.88 -14.94
N GLU A 60 -15.91 -17.69 -15.41
CA GLU A 60 -15.29 -16.37 -15.57
C GLU A 60 -16.06 -15.50 -16.60
N SER A 61 -16.52 -16.11 -17.69
CA SER A 61 -17.23 -15.41 -18.76
C SER A 61 -18.62 -14.89 -18.37
N GLY A 62 -19.16 -15.33 -17.22
CA GLY A 62 -20.51 -14.97 -16.77
C GLY A 62 -21.64 -15.70 -17.51
N ASN A 63 -21.33 -16.69 -18.35
CA ASN A 63 -22.29 -17.44 -19.15
C ASN A 63 -22.84 -18.67 -18.42
N TRP A 64 -23.29 -18.48 -17.18
CA TRP A 64 -23.86 -19.54 -16.37
C TRP A 64 -25.16 -19.10 -15.70
N SER A 65 -26.01 -20.08 -15.42
CA SER A 65 -27.27 -19.88 -14.69
C SER A 65 -27.48 -21.01 -13.69
N TRP A 66 -28.21 -20.71 -12.61
CA TRP A 66 -28.68 -21.72 -11.67
C TRP A 66 -30.09 -22.16 -12.04
N SER A 67 -30.33 -23.46 -12.12
CA SER A 67 -31.67 -24.03 -12.27
C SER A 67 -32.01 -24.91 -11.08
N TRP A 68 -33.24 -24.79 -10.58
CA TRP A 68 -33.80 -25.71 -9.57
C TRP A 68 -34.38 -26.94 -10.26
N ASP A 69 -34.02 -28.13 -9.78
CA ASP A 69 -34.64 -29.41 -10.14
C ASP A 69 -35.07 -30.20 -8.89
N GLU A 70 -35.61 -31.40 -9.08
CA GLU A 70 -36.09 -32.27 -7.99
C GLU A 70 -34.98 -32.75 -7.04
N TYR A 71 -33.70 -32.60 -7.43
CA TYR A 71 -32.52 -32.98 -6.64
C TYR A 71 -31.79 -31.77 -6.03
N GLY A 72 -32.18 -30.54 -6.38
CA GLY A 72 -31.68 -29.30 -5.79
C GLY A 72 -31.29 -28.23 -6.81
N VAL A 73 -30.18 -27.55 -6.55
CA VAL A 73 -29.66 -26.48 -7.42
C VAL A 73 -28.58 -27.03 -8.33
N ALA A 74 -28.81 -27.00 -9.63
CA ALA A 74 -27.84 -27.38 -10.64
C ALA A 74 -27.24 -26.15 -11.36
N LEU A 75 -25.92 -26.13 -11.50
CA LEU A 75 -25.21 -25.16 -12.33
C LEU A 75 -25.38 -25.56 -13.80
N ARG A 76 -25.89 -24.65 -14.62
CA ARG A 76 -25.92 -24.80 -16.08
C ARG A 76 -24.98 -23.80 -16.69
N THR A 77 -23.97 -24.29 -17.39
CA THR A 77 -23.14 -23.48 -18.26
C THR A 77 -23.62 -23.64 -19.69
N GLN A 78 -23.59 -22.55 -20.46
CA GLN A 78 -23.85 -22.62 -21.89
C GLN A 78 -22.50 -22.69 -22.59
N ALA A 79 -22.18 -23.85 -23.15
CA ALA A 79 -21.00 -24.01 -23.98
C ALA A 79 -21.12 -23.04 -25.17
N LEU A 80 -20.20 -22.08 -25.27
CA LEU A 80 -20.02 -21.35 -26.51
C LEU A 80 -19.44 -22.34 -27.53
N ASP A 81 -20.30 -22.83 -28.42
CA ASP A 81 -19.86 -23.43 -29.67
C ASP A 81 -18.98 -22.40 -30.40
N LYS A 82 -17.78 -22.84 -30.80
CA LYS A 82 -16.72 -22.00 -31.35
C LYS A 82 -16.96 -21.59 -32.80
#